data_AF-A0A3A5I942-F1
#
_entry.id   AF-A0A3A5I942-F1
#
_cell.length_a   1.000
_cell.length_b   1.000
_cell.length_c   1.000
_cell.angle_alpha   90.00
_cell.angle_beta   90.00
_cell.angle_gamma   90.00
#
_symmetry.space_group_name_H-M   'P 1'
#
loop_
_entity.id
_entity.type
_entity.pdbx_description
1 polymer ?
#
loop_
_entity_poly.entity_id
_entity_poly.type
_entity_poly.pdbx_seq_one_letter_code
_entity_poly.pdbx_strand_id
1 'polypeptide(L)'
;MAYSTRLEDYIFSLYQSIHIYEPEQLSIELVSSRLGVDVEYISGVSKTIHMPEHPLILINRHLTPEAQWQDFGHELGHLLRHCGNQRCLPLPFIELQEWQANNFALHFCIPTFMMEQLEFPWRKQEVIYLLARTFTVEFSFAAHRLERWLQQKESLYFWQAMAEAQEHYL
;
A
#
# COMPACT_ATOMS: atom_id res chain seq x y z
N MET A 1 7.25 -20.29 -8.81
CA MET A 1 6.04 -19.63 -8.31
C MET A 1 6.45 -18.28 -7.76
N ALA A 2 5.81 -17.18 -8.15
CA ALA A 2 6.08 -15.90 -7.52
C ALA A 2 5.59 -15.97 -6.07
N TYR A 3 6.49 -15.77 -5.10
CA TYR A 3 6.14 -15.77 -3.69
C TYR A 3 5.60 -14.39 -3.31
N SER A 4 4.30 -14.31 -3.04
CA SER A 4 3.59 -13.11 -2.58
C SER A 4 2.95 -13.37 -1.22
N THR A 5 2.83 -12.32 -0.42
CA THR A 5 2.02 -12.36 0.81
C THR A 5 0.54 -12.24 0.49
N ARG A 6 -0.32 -12.68 1.42
CA ARG A 6 -1.78 -12.50 1.31
C ARG A 6 -2.20 -11.04 1.10
N LEU A 7 -1.44 -10.07 1.62
CA LEU A 7 -1.72 -8.65 1.41
C LEU A 7 -1.37 -8.24 -0.02
N GLU A 8 -0.24 -8.69 -0.55
CA GLU A 8 0.16 -8.43 -1.94
C GLU A 8 -0.83 -9.04 -2.94
N ASP A 9 -1.30 -10.27 -2.69
CA ASP A 9 -2.33 -10.92 -3.50
C ASP A 9 -3.66 -10.16 -3.46
N TYR A 10 -4.02 -9.67 -2.28
CA TYR A 10 -5.22 -8.84 -2.11
C TYR A 10 -5.10 -7.53 -2.89
N ILE A 11 -3.97 -6.83 -2.77
CA ILE A 11 -3.74 -5.57 -3.50
C ILE A 11 -3.74 -5.81 -5.00
N PHE A 12 -3.09 -6.88 -5.47
CA PHE A 12 -3.14 -7.27 -6.88
C PHE A 12 -4.60 -7.47 -7.31
N SER A 13 -5.34 -8.32 -6.61
CA SER A 13 -6.75 -8.63 -6.94
C SER A 13 -7.65 -7.40 -6.90
N LEU A 14 -7.43 -6.49 -5.95
CA LEU A 14 -8.14 -5.22 -5.84
C LEU A 14 -7.90 -4.36 -7.08
N TYR A 15 -6.64 -4.15 -7.47
CA TYR A 15 -6.33 -3.35 -8.66
C TYR A 15 -6.83 -4.00 -9.96
N GLN A 16 -6.75 -5.33 -10.06
CA GLN A 16 -7.31 -6.06 -11.21
C GLN A 16 -8.83 -5.90 -11.32
N SER A 17 -9.57 -5.96 -10.21
CA SER A 17 -11.03 -5.84 -10.22
C SER A 17 -11.52 -4.46 -10.63
N ILE A 18 -10.70 -3.43 -10.39
CA ILE A 18 -10.93 -2.07 -10.86
C ILE A 18 -10.12 -1.72 -12.10
N HIS A 19 -9.63 -2.69 -12.89
CA HIS A 19 -8.95 -2.46 -14.17
C HIS A 19 -7.76 -1.49 -14.16
N ILE A 20 -6.98 -1.50 -13.08
CA ILE A 20 -5.73 -0.73 -12.93
C ILE A 20 -4.56 -1.71 -12.99
N TYR A 21 -3.64 -1.43 -13.90
CA TYR A 21 -2.54 -2.34 -14.26
C TYR A 21 -1.17 -1.65 -14.18
N GLU A 22 -1.13 -0.34 -14.40
CA GLU A 22 0.12 0.43 -14.53
C GLU A 22 0.19 1.61 -13.54
N PRO A 23 1.40 2.03 -13.11
CA PRO A 23 1.59 3.13 -12.15
C PRO A 23 0.95 4.47 -12.57
N GLU A 24 0.93 4.78 -13.87
CA GLU A 24 0.38 6.04 -14.39
C GLU A 24 -1.13 6.18 -14.17
N GLN A 25 -1.82 5.07 -13.88
CA GLN A 25 -3.23 5.05 -13.57
C GLN A 25 -3.51 5.37 -12.09
N LEU A 26 -2.49 5.37 -11.22
CA LEU A 26 -2.64 5.58 -9.79
C LEU A 26 -2.96 7.05 -9.50
N SER A 27 -4.21 7.30 -9.15
CA SER A 27 -4.70 8.60 -8.71
C SER A 27 -5.89 8.41 -7.77
N ILE A 28 -6.10 9.36 -6.86
CA ILE A 28 -7.22 9.35 -5.94
C ILE A 28 -8.53 9.30 -6.73
N GLU A 29 -8.65 10.11 -7.78
CA GLU A 29 -9.85 10.28 -8.59
C GLU A 29 -10.22 9.00 -9.34
N LEU A 30 -9.25 8.34 -9.98
CA LEU A 30 -9.53 7.12 -10.72
C LEU A 30 -9.88 5.97 -9.78
N VAL A 31 -9.13 5.81 -8.68
CA VAL A 31 -9.37 4.69 -7.77
C VAL A 31 -10.68 4.85 -7.01
N SER A 32 -10.96 6.05 -6.49
CA SER A 32 -12.19 6.31 -5.75
C SER A 32 -13.43 6.12 -6.63
N SER A 33 -13.41 6.64 -7.86
CA SER A 33 -14.52 6.48 -8.81
C SER A 33 -14.80 5.02 -9.17
N ARG A 34 -13.76 4.19 -9.35
CA ARG A 34 -13.94 2.76 -9.67
C ARG A 34 -14.34 1.92 -8.48
N LEU A 35 -14.02 2.35 -7.27
CA LEU A 35 -14.44 1.68 -6.03
C LEU A 35 -15.81 2.17 -5.52
N GLY A 36 -16.38 3.22 -6.12
CA GLY A 36 -17.62 3.82 -5.63
C GLY A 36 -17.46 4.49 -4.27
N VAL A 37 -16.30 5.10 -4.03
CA VAL A 37 -15.95 5.83 -2.81
C VAL A 37 -15.95 7.32 -3.11
N ASP A 38 -16.68 8.10 -2.33
CA ASP A 38 -16.65 9.56 -2.45
C ASP A 38 -15.40 10.11 -1.76
N VAL A 39 -14.83 11.18 -2.32
CA VAL A 39 -13.66 11.86 -1.75
C VAL A 39 -13.93 13.34 -1.64
N GLU A 40 -13.73 13.89 -0.43
CA GLU A 40 -13.78 15.33 -0.19
C GLU A 40 -12.50 15.84 0.44
N TYR A 41 -12.05 17.00 0.00
CA TYR A 41 -10.88 17.66 0.56
C TYR A 41 -11.29 18.60 1.69
N ILE A 42 -10.68 18.48 2.87
CA ILE A 42 -11.02 19.25 4.07
C ILE A 42 -9.80 19.96 4.68
N SER A 43 -10.01 20.99 5.49
CA SER A 43 -8.93 21.66 6.26
C SER A 43 -8.61 20.97 7.60
N GLY A 44 -8.86 19.67 7.70
CA GLY A 44 -8.63 18.87 8.90
C GLY A 44 -7.85 17.60 8.60
N VAL A 45 -7.67 16.74 9.61
CA VAL A 45 -6.99 15.45 9.47
C VAL A 45 -7.81 14.53 8.56
N SER A 46 -7.13 13.83 7.65
CA SER A 46 -7.72 12.82 6.78
C SER A 46 -8.40 11.74 7.62
N LYS A 47 -9.55 11.23 7.14
CA LYS A 47 -10.31 10.18 7.83
C LYS A 47 -11.37 9.56 6.92
N THR A 48 -11.70 8.32 7.21
CA THR A 48 -12.80 7.60 6.58
C THR A 48 -14.09 7.75 7.39
N ILE A 49 -15.20 7.92 6.68
CA ILE A 49 -16.56 7.87 7.21
C ILE A 49 -17.28 6.71 6.55
N HIS A 50 -17.57 5.68 7.35
CA HIS A 50 -18.35 4.53 6.91
C HIS A 50 -19.83 4.93 6.80
N MET A 51 -20.36 4.89 5.59
CA MET A 51 -21.80 5.00 5.32
C MET A 51 -22.28 3.77 4.54
N PRO A 52 -23.54 3.33 4.73
CA PRO A 52 -24.03 2.09 4.12
C PRO A 52 -24.02 2.06 2.59
N GLU A 53 -24.23 3.21 1.93
CA GLU A 53 -24.40 3.28 0.47
C GLU A 53 -23.26 4.04 -0.23
N HIS A 54 -22.70 5.06 0.43
CA HIS A 54 -21.69 5.95 -0.14
C HIS A 54 -20.56 6.19 0.88
N PRO A 55 -19.58 5.29 0.99
CA PRO A 55 -18.45 5.52 1.87
C PRO A 55 -17.67 6.76 1.43
N LEU A 56 -17.26 7.58 2.40
CA LEU A 56 -16.62 8.87 2.17
C LEU A 56 -15.23 8.88 2.79
N ILE A 57 -14.22 9.23 2.00
CA ILE A 57 -12.88 9.51 2.49
C ILE A 57 -12.65 11.02 2.47
N LEU A 58 -12.32 11.58 3.62
CA LEU A 58 -11.94 12.97 3.77
C LEU A 58 -10.41 13.07 3.70
N ILE A 59 -9.88 13.92 2.83
CA ILE A 59 -8.44 14.12 2.64
C ILE A 59 -8.04 15.53 3.07
N ASN A 60 -6.94 15.65 3.81
CA ASN A 60 -6.41 16.95 4.19
C ASN A 60 -5.90 17.73 2.97
N ARG A 61 -6.57 18.83 2.63
CA ARG A 61 -6.28 19.67 1.46
C ARG A 61 -4.95 20.42 1.53
N HIS A 62 -4.34 20.50 2.71
CA HIS A 62 -3.09 21.23 2.93
C HIS A 62 -1.85 20.35 2.77
N LEU A 63 -2.03 19.04 2.60
CA LEU A 63 -0.95 18.11 2.31
C LEU A 63 -0.47 18.23 0.85
N THR A 64 0.76 17.78 0.61
CA THR A 64 1.27 17.62 -0.75
C THR A 64 0.48 16.53 -1.48
N PRO A 65 0.46 16.52 -2.82
CA PRO A 65 -0.20 15.44 -3.58
C PRO A 65 0.28 14.05 -3.18
N GLU A 66 1.58 13.90 -2.90
CA GLU A 66 2.18 12.63 -2.46
C GLU A 66 1.63 12.18 -1.10
N ALA A 67 1.55 13.10 -0.14
CA ALA A 67 1.00 12.80 1.18
C ALA A 67 -0.53 12.57 1.13
N GLN A 68 -1.25 13.27 0.25
CA GLN A 68 -2.68 13.01 0.01
C GLN A 68 -2.91 11.60 -0.54
N TRP A 69 -2.07 11.14 -1.47
CA TRP A 69 -2.16 9.78 -2.01
C TRP A 69 -1.90 8.71 -0.94
N GLN A 70 -0.92 8.94 -0.07
CA GLN A 70 -0.60 8.06 1.06
C GLN A 70 -1.74 8.01 2.09
N ASP A 71 -2.27 9.18 2.47
CA ASP A 71 -3.42 9.29 3.37
C ASP A 71 -4.63 8.58 2.78
N PHE A 72 -4.91 8.77 1.48
CA PHE A 72 -5.98 8.05 0.79
C PHE A 72 -5.79 6.54 0.88
N GLY A 73 -4.56 6.03 0.65
CA GLY A 73 -4.25 4.61 0.80
C GLY A 73 -4.48 4.09 2.22
N HIS A 74 -4.08 4.86 3.24
CA HIS A 74 -4.29 4.53 4.65
C HIS A 74 -5.78 4.45 4.99
N GLU A 75 -6.54 5.50 4.63
CA GLU A 75 -7.98 5.59 4.85
C GLU A 75 -8.76 4.52 4.10
N LEU A 76 -8.40 4.24 2.86
CA LEU A 76 -8.98 3.14 2.11
C LEU A 76 -8.71 1.78 2.78
N GLY A 77 -7.55 1.63 3.42
CA GLY A 77 -7.23 0.47 4.27
C GLY A 77 -8.21 0.29 5.42
N HIS A 78 -8.56 1.39 6.12
CA HIS A 78 -9.61 1.36 7.14
C HIS A 78 -10.95 0.96 6.53
N LEU A 79 -11.34 1.58 5.42
CA LEU A 79 -12.62 1.33 4.76
C LEU A 79 -12.80 -0.15 4.37
N LEU A 80 -11.80 -0.73 3.72
CA LEU A 80 -11.90 -2.06 3.12
C LEU A 80 -11.65 -3.21 4.10
N ARG A 81 -10.88 -2.97 5.17
CA ARG A 81 -10.38 -4.06 6.03
C ARG A 81 -10.91 -4.02 7.45
N HIS A 82 -11.41 -2.88 7.92
CA HIS A 82 -11.84 -2.73 9.30
C HIS A 82 -13.35 -2.48 9.36
N CYS A 83 -14.01 -3.20 10.25
CA CYS A 83 -15.41 -2.97 10.63
C CYS A 83 -15.47 -2.60 12.12
N GLY A 84 -16.30 -1.63 12.47
CA GLY A 84 -16.55 -1.22 13.86
C GLY A 84 -16.12 0.22 14.17
N ASN A 85 -16.71 0.79 15.22
CA ASN A 85 -16.38 2.15 15.67
C ASN A 85 -15.11 2.13 16.52
N GLN A 86 -14.00 2.68 16.01
CA GLN A 86 -12.73 2.76 16.73
C GLN A 86 -12.86 3.39 18.13
N ARG A 87 -13.81 4.30 18.34
CA ARG A 87 -14.05 4.93 19.66
C ARG A 87 -14.57 3.97 20.73
N CYS A 88 -15.03 2.79 20.33
CA CYS A 88 -15.54 1.75 21.21
C CYS A 88 -14.56 0.57 21.36
N LEU A 89 -13.41 0.60 20.68
CA LEU A 89 -12.41 -0.45 20.75
C LEU A 89 -11.42 -0.21 21.91
N PRO A 90 -10.96 -1.26 22.60
CA PRO A 90 -9.83 -1.15 23.51
C PRO A 90 -8.57 -0.70 22.76
N LEU A 91 -7.70 0.08 23.42
CA LEU A 91 -6.51 0.70 22.82
C LEU A 91 -5.64 -0.27 21.97
N PRO A 92 -5.33 -1.50 22.40
CA PRO A 92 -4.52 -2.42 21.59
C PRO A 92 -5.15 -2.79 20.24
N PHE A 93 -6.48 -2.81 20.14
CA PHE A 93 -7.17 -3.08 18.89
C PHE A 93 -7.13 -1.87 17.94
N ILE A 94 -7.13 -0.66 18.49
CA ILE A 94 -6.93 0.57 17.70
C ILE A 94 -5.52 0.55 17.12
N GLU A 95 -4.49 0.33 17.95
CA GLU A 95 -3.09 0.25 17.50
C GLU A 95 -2.87 -0.83 16.43
N LEU A 96 -3.52 -1.98 16.57
CA LEU A 96 -3.49 -3.04 15.56
C LEU A 96 -4.10 -2.58 14.23
N GLN A 97 -5.26 -1.90 14.26
CA GLN A 97 -5.90 -1.39 13.05
C GLN A 97 -5.03 -0.34 12.36
N GLU A 98 -4.46 0.61 13.12
CA GLU A 98 -3.53 1.62 12.57
C GLU A 98 -2.30 0.96 11.93
N TRP A 99 -1.72 -0.06 12.57
CA TRP A 99 -0.61 -0.81 11.99
C TRP A 99 -1.01 -1.54 10.70
N GLN A 100 -2.21 -2.13 10.68
CA GLN A 100 -2.75 -2.81 9.49
C GLN A 100 -3.03 -1.84 8.34
N ALA A 101 -3.59 -0.65 8.63
CA ALA A 101 -3.86 0.40 7.65
C ALA A 101 -2.56 1.00 7.10
N ASN A 102 -1.57 1.26 7.95
CA ASN A 102 -0.24 1.70 7.51
C ASN A 102 0.45 0.67 6.60
N ASN A 103 0.38 -0.61 6.97
CA ASN A 103 0.91 -1.67 6.11
C ASN A 103 0.16 -1.76 4.79
N PHE A 104 -1.17 -1.66 4.82
CA PHE A 104 -1.99 -1.62 3.63
C PHE A 104 -1.58 -0.47 2.71
N ALA A 105 -1.45 0.76 3.24
CA ALA A 105 -1.05 1.94 2.47
C ALA A 105 0.27 1.74 1.73
N LEU A 106 1.27 1.13 2.36
CA LEU A 106 2.58 0.85 1.72
C LEU A 106 2.43 -0.04 0.49
N HIS A 107 1.68 -1.13 0.61
CA HIS A 107 1.47 -2.05 -0.50
C HIS A 107 0.49 -1.49 -1.53
N PHE A 108 -0.49 -0.70 -1.11
CA PHE A 108 -1.46 -0.09 -2.00
C PHE A 108 -0.85 1.04 -2.84
N CYS A 109 -0.07 1.94 -2.23
CA CYS A 109 0.53 3.08 -2.93
C CYS A 109 1.75 2.66 -3.77
N ILE A 110 2.47 1.60 -3.37
CA ILE A 110 3.55 1.00 -4.16
C ILE A 110 3.29 -0.53 -4.29
N PRO A 111 2.43 -0.93 -5.25
CA PRO A 111 2.07 -2.33 -5.45
C PRO A 111 3.27 -3.17 -5.89
N THR A 112 3.47 -4.32 -5.23
CA THR A 112 4.61 -5.22 -5.55
C THR A 112 4.62 -5.62 -7.02
N PHE A 113 3.45 -5.96 -7.59
CA PHE A 113 3.36 -6.41 -8.97
C PHE A 113 3.73 -5.35 -10.01
N MET A 114 3.57 -4.06 -9.70
CA MET A 114 4.02 -2.95 -10.55
C MET A 114 5.49 -2.62 -10.28
N MET A 115 5.86 -2.56 -9.00
CA MET A 115 7.22 -2.25 -8.57
C MET A 115 8.26 -3.23 -9.13
N GLU A 116 7.93 -4.54 -9.17
CA GLU A 116 8.82 -5.58 -9.68
C GLU A 116 8.98 -5.58 -11.21
N GLN A 117 8.21 -4.77 -11.94
CA GLN A 117 8.37 -4.58 -13.37
C GLN A 117 9.36 -3.46 -13.71
N LEU A 118 9.79 -2.68 -12.71
CA LEU A 118 10.72 -1.58 -12.89
C LEU A 118 12.16 -2.07 -13.01
N GLU A 119 12.94 -1.40 -13.85
CA GLU A 119 14.39 -1.58 -13.89
C GLU A 119 15.05 -0.80 -12.74
N PHE A 120 15.56 -1.51 -11.75
CA PHE A 120 16.18 -0.88 -10.59
C PHE A 120 17.62 -0.44 -10.87
N PRO A 121 17.96 0.84 -10.60
CA PRO A 121 19.34 1.28 -10.61
C PRO A 121 20.14 0.62 -9.47
N TRP A 122 21.47 0.65 -9.59
CA TRP A 122 22.35 -0.03 -8.65
C TRP A 122 22.35 0.59 -7.24
N ARG A 123 22.12 1.91 -7.13
CA ARG A 123 22.18 2.59 -5.83
C ARG A 123 20.81 2.65 -5.16
N LYS A 124 20.73 2.21 -3.89
CA LYS A 124 19.50 2.25 -3.09
C LYS A 124 18.79 3.61 -3.11
N GLN A 125 19.53 4.72 -3.01
CA GLN A 125 18.94 6.07 -3.06
C GLN A 125 18.30 6.39 -4.41
N GLU A 126 18.90 5.93 -5.52
CA GLU A 126 18.34 6.10 -6.86
C GLU A 126 17.08 5.23 -7.04
N VAL A 127 17.04 4.03 -6.45
CA VAL A 127 15.83 3.19 -6.41
C VAL A 127 14.72 3.89 -5.63
N ILE A 128 15.02 4.43 -4.44
CA ILE A 128 14.01 5.14 -3.63
C ILE A 128 13.46 6.34 -4.41
N TYR A 129 14.32 7.10 -5.08
CA TYR A 129 13.90 8.22 -5.92
C TYR A 129 13.03 7.78 -7.10
N LEU A 130 13.41 6.68 -7.78
CA LEU A 130 12.61 6.07 -8.84
C LEU A 130 11.22 5.70 -8.33
N LEU A 131 11.12 5.00 -7.20
CA LEU A 131 9.85 4.59 -6.61
C LEU A 131 9.00 5.80 -6.20
N ALA A 132 9.59 6.77 -5.50
CA ALA A 132 8.90 7.99 -5.08
C ALA A 132 8.26 8.72 -6.27
N ARG A 133 8.98 8.82 -7.40
CA ARG A 133 8.47 9.46 -8.61
C ARG A 133 7.46 8.62 -9.37
N THR A 134 7.70 7.33 -9.50
CA THR A 134 6.83 6.43 -10.27
C THR A 134 5.45 6.30 -9.61
N PHE A 135 5.43 6.21 -8.29
CA PHE A 135 4.21 6.01 -7.51
C PHE A 135 3.66 7.29 -6.87
N THR A 136 4.27 8.45 -7.16
CA THR A 136 3.86 9.77 -6.64
C THR A 136 3.70 9.74 -5.11
N VAL A 137 4.76 9.29 -4.42
CA VAL A 137 4.81 9.21 -2.95
C VAL A 137 6.05 9.94 -2.43
N GLU A 138 6.02 10.36 -1.18
CA GLU A 138 7.17 10.93 -0.49
C GLU A 138 8.36 9.96 -0.45
N PHE A 139 9.56 10.53 -0.49
CA PHE A 139 10.81 9.77 -0.49
C PHE A 139 10.95 8.84 0.73
N SER A 140 10.56 9.31 1.93
CA SER A 140 10.56 8.53 3.17
C SER A 140 9.63 7.31 3.09
N PHE A 141 8.45 7.48 2.51
CA PHE A 141 7.47 6.42 2.32
C PHE A 141 7.98 5.36 1.35
N ALA A 142 8.53 5.78 0.21
CA ALA A 142 9.19 4.88 -0.75
C ALA A 142 10.36 4.13 -0.12
N ALA A 143 11.18 4.79 0.70
CA ALA A 143 12.28 4.16 1.41
C ALA A 143 11.79 3.07 2.37
N HIS A 144 10.73 3.35 3.12
CA HIS A 144 10.16 2.39 4.05
C HIS A 144 9.57 1.16 3.33
N ARG A 145 8.88 1.39 2.21
CA ARG A 145 8.36 0.31 1.37
C ARG A 145 9.48 -0.58 0.80
N LEU A 146 10.54 0.03 0.28
CA LEU A 146 11.68 -0.69 -0.30
C LEU A 146 12.39 -1.54 0.76
N GLU A 147 12.59 -0.99 1.97
CA GLU A 147 13.17 -1.73 3.10
C GLU A 147 12.41 -3.02 3.39
N ARG A 148 11.07 -2.94 3.49
CA ARG A 148 10.22 -4.12 3.72
C ARG A 148 10.31 -5.15 2.61
N TRP A 149 10.34 -4.69 1.35
CA TRP A 149 10.48 -5.58 0.21
C TRP A 149 11.83 -6.30 0.20
N LEU A 150 12.92 -5.58 0.48
CA LEU A 150 14.26 -6.17 0.58
C LEU A 150 14.32 -7.24 1.67
N GLN A 151 13.79 -6.97 2.87
CA GLN A 151 13.73 -7.94 3.96
C GLN A 151 12.94 -9.21 3.58
N GLN A 152 11.83 -9.05 2.85
CA GLN A 152 11.06 -10.17 2.33
C GLN A 152 11.85 -10.98 1.30
N LYS A 153 12.55 -10.32 0.36
CA LYS A 153 13.38 -10.99 -0.66
C LYS A 153 14.58 -11.71 -0.04
N GLU A 154 15.28 -11.09 0.90
CA GLU A 154 16.38 -11.72 1.64
C GLU A 154 15.93 -13.00 2.34
N SER A 155 14.76 -12.95 3.01
CA SER A 155 14.17 -14.12 3.67
C SER A 155 13.87 -15.23 2.67
N LEU A 156 13.31 -14.91 1.50
CA LEU A 156 13.02 -15.89 0.45
C LEU A 156 14.29 -16.50 -0.14
N TYR A 157 15.31 -15.70 -0.45
CA TYR A 157 16.59 -16.19 -0.95
C TYR A 157 17.29 -17.11 0.06
N PHE A 158 17.21 -16.77 1.35
CA PHE A 158 17.74 -17.63 2.41
C PHE A 158 17.09 -19.02 2.38
N TRP A 159 15.75 -19.09 2.37
CA TRP A 159 15.04 -20.37 2.35
C TRP A 159 15.27 -21.16 1.04
N GLN A 160 15.37 -20.47 -0.09
CA GLN A 160 15.69 -21.11 -1.36
C GLN A 160 17.09 -21.75 -1.34
N ALA A 161 18.10 -21.01 -0.87
CA ALA A 161 19.46 -21.53 -0.75
C ALA A 161 19.54 -22.73 0.21
N MET A 162 18.76 -22.71 1.31
CA MET A 162 18.68 -23.83 2.25
C MET A 162 18.03 -25.08 1.62
N ALA A 163 17.01 -24.91 0.78
CA ALA A 163 16.35 -26.02 0.08
C ALA A 163 17.28 -26.67 -0.96
N GLU A 164 17.94 -25.85 -1.79
CA GLU A 164 18.91 -26.31 -2.78
C GLU A 164 20.08 -27.07 -2.12
N ALA A 165 20.57 -26.56 -0.98
CA ALA A 165 21.62 -27.22 -0.22
C ALA A 165 21.18 -28.59 0.34
N GLN A 166 19.90 -28.77 0.72
CA GLN A 166 19.39 -30.06 1.20
C GLN A 166 19.20 -31.08 0.08
N GLU A 167 18.78 -30.66 -1.11
CA GLU A 167 18.65 -31.53 -2.29
C GLU A 167 20.00 -32.08 -2.76
N HIS A 168 21.09 -31.33 -2.58
CA HIS A 168 22.45 -31.80 -2.91
C HIS A 168 23.01 -32.88 -1.97
N TYR A 169 22.37 -33.15 -0.83
CA TYR A 169 22.76 -34.19 0.14
C TYR A 169 21.87 -35.45 0.12
N LEU A 170 20.91 -35.53 -0.80
CA LEU A 170 20.04 -36.69 -1.05
C LEU A 170 20.37 -37.34 -2.40
#